data_AF-U2YDC1-F1
#
_entry.id   AF-U2YDC1-F1
#
_cell.length_a   1.000
_cell.length_b   1.000
_cell.length_c   1.000
_cell.angle_alpha   90.00
_cell.angle_beta   90.00
_cell.angle_gamma   90.00
#
_symmetry.space_group_name_H-M   'P 1'
#
loop_
_entity.id
_entity.type
_entity.pdbx_description
1 polymer ?
#
loop_
_entity_poly.entity_id
_entity_poly.type
_entity_poly.pdbx_seq_one_letter_code
_entity_poly.pdbx_strand_id
1 'polypeptide(L)' 'MSSRRSALDAHVEYCPACERDTEHRVAISLLAARRANPGSREPHRVAVCRDCGAETSTRVSQL' A
#
# COMPACT_ATOMS: atom_id res chain seq x y z
N MET A 1 16.71 4.72 15.18
CA MET A 1 16.36 4.39 13.78
C MET A 1 14.86 4.53 13.63
N SER A 2 14.42 5.61 12.98
CA SER A 2 13.02 6.08 13.02
C SER A 2 12.26 5.56 11.79
N SER A 3 11.61 4.40 11.91
CA SER A 3 10.60 3.99 10.93
C SER A 3 9.39 4.90 11.11
N ARG A 4 9.38 6.08 10.48
CA ARG A 4 8.18 6.90 10.33
C ARG A 4 7.18 6.08 9.53
N ARG A 5 6.35 5.31 10.23
CA ARG A 5 5.04 4.90 9.75
C ARG A 5 4.21 6.17 9.74
N SER A 6 4.41 7.02 8.74
CA SER A 6 3.53 8.16 8.48
C SER A 6 2.12 7.61 8.45
N ALA A 7 1.28 8.08 9.37
CA ALA A 7 -0.05 7.56 9.56
C ALA A 7 -0.81 7.63 8.23
N LEU A 8 -1.38 6.48 7.89
CA LEU A 8 -2.00 6.12 6.63
C LEU A 8 -3.19 7.04 6.38
N ASP A 9 -3.10 7.93 5.39
CA ASP A 9 -4.25 8.68 4.90
C ASP A 9 -5.35 7.67 4.52
N ALA A 10 -6.51 7.86 5.14
CA ALA A 10 -7.70 7.10 4.81
C ALA A 10 -8.28 7.71 3.53
N HIS A 11 -8.21 6.98 2.43
CA HIS A 11 -8.67 7.42 1.12
C HIS A 11 -9.91 6.63 0.71
N VAL A 12 -10.93 7.32 0.21
CA VAL A 12 -12.09 6.68 -0.40
C VAL A 12 -11.69 6.24 -1.81
N GLU A 13 -11.71 4.93 -2.04
CA GLU A 13 -11.36 4.31 -3.31
C GLU A 13 -12.32 3.16 -3.62
N TYR A 14 -12.45 2.84 -4.90
CA TYR A 14 -13.26 1.71 -5.34
C TYR A 14 -12.66 0.39 -4.85
N CYS A 15 -13.43 -0.37 -4.08
CA CYS A 15 -13.05 -1.71 -3.65
C CYS A 15 -13.62 -2.75 -4.61
N PRO A 16 -12.80 -3.55 -5.30
CA PRO A 16 -13.30 -4.60 -6.19
C PRO A 16 -14.00 -5.74 -5.44
N ALA A 17 -13.76 -5.91 -4.13
CA ALA A 17 -14.42 -6.92 -3.31
C ALA A 17 -15.78 -6.46 -2.75
N CYS A 18 -15.95 -5.15 -2.51
CA CYS A 18 -17.22 -4.58 -2.06
C CYS A 18 -18.07 -4.04 -3.21
N GLU A 19 -17.48 -3.97 -4.40
CA GLU A 19 -18.05 -3.39 -5.64
C GLU A 19 -18.54 -1.94 -5.48
N ARG A 20 -17.93 -1.20 -4.54
CA ARG A 20 -18.29 0.17 -4.20
C ARG A 20 -17.09 0.95 -3.68
N ASP A 21 -17.26 2.26 -3.60
CA ASP A 21 -16.30 3.14 -2.95
C ASP A 21 -16.33 2.93 -1.44
N THR A 22 -15.16 2.63 -0.87
CA THR A 22 -14.98 2.40 0.57
C THR A 22 -13.72 3.08 1.06
N GLU A 23 -13.66 3.31 2.36
CA GLU A 23 -12.47 3.86 2.99
C GLU A 23 -11.35 2.81 2.99
N HIS A 24 -10.28 3.10 2.28
CA HIS A 24 -9.06 2.31 2.25
C HIS A 24 -7.99 3.00 3.06
N ARG A 25 -7.30 2.21 3.88
CA ARG A 25 -6.11 2.65 4.58
C ARG A 25 -4.91 2.48 3.64
N VAL A 26 -4.29 3.58 3.21
CA VAL A 26 -3.21 3.56 2.21
C VAL A 26 -1.87 3.87 2.87
N ALA A 27 -0.85 3.05 2.62
CA ALA A 27 0.53 3.33 2.99
C ALA A 27 1.49 3.06 1.85
N ILE A 28 2.60 3.79 1.86
CA ILE A 28 3.80 3.42 1.12
C ILE A 28 4.68 2.56 2.02
N SER A 29 4.86 1.30 1.66
CA SER A 29 5.83 0.39 2.28
C SER A 29 7.00 0.15 1.34
N LEU A 30 8.22 0.28 1.87
CA LEU A 30 9.43 -0.13 1.17
C LEU A 30 9.58 -1.65 1.33
N LEU A 31 9.13 -2.41 0.35
CA LEU A 31 9.36 -3.86 0.33
C LEU A 31 10.74 -4.14 -0.27
N ALA A 32 11.43 -5.14 0.28
CA ALA A 32 12.67 -5.61 -0.31
C ALA A 32 12.36 -6.26 -1.66
N ALA A 33 13.00 -5.79 -2.73
CA ALA A 33 12.83 -6.39 -4.06
C ALA A 33 13.19 -7.88 -4.00
N ARG A 34 12.36 -8.75 -4.59
CA ARG A 34 12.57 -10.21 -4.56
C ARG A 34 13.92 -10.55 -5.20
N ARG A 35 14.80 -11.13 -4.36
CA ARG A 35 15.96 -12.03 -4.64
C ARG A 35 17.03 -11.63 -5.66
N ALA A 36 16.81 -10.71 -6.59
CA ALA A 36 17.78 -10.37 -7.64
C ALA A 36 18.76 -9.25 -7.25
N ASN A 37 18.38 -8.34 -6.35
CA ASN A 37 19.23 -7.22 -5.92
C ASN A 37 19.07 -6.94 -4.41
N PRO A 38 19.94 -7.47 -3.55
CA PRO A 38 19.84 -7.34 -2.08
C PRO A 38 19.99 -5.90 -1.53
N GLY A 39 20.12 -4.88 -2.40
CA GLY A 39 20.14 -3.46 -2.03
C GLY A 39 18.97 -2.63 -2.56
N SER A 40 18.08 -3.18 -3.39
CA SER A 40 16.98 -2.41 -4.00
C SER A 40 15.73 -2.46 -3.11
N ARG A 41 15.31 -1.30 -2.60
CA ARG A 41 14.03 -1.12 -1.89
C ARG A 41 13.09 -0.39 -2.82
N GLU A 42 12.02 -1.05 -3.21
CA GLU A 42 11.03 -0.46 -4.11
C GLU A 42 9.84 0.01 -3.28
N PRO A 43 9.32 1.23 -3.50
CA PRO A 43 8.12 1.68 -2.83
C PRO A 43 6.91 0.96 -3.40
N HIS A 44 6.18 0.28 -2.53
CA HIS A 44 4.88 -0.30 -2.82
C HIS A 44 3.81 0.50 -2.10
N ARG A 45 2.79 0.92 -2.85
CA ARG A 45 1.54 1.41 -2.30
C ARG A 45 0.71 0.20 -1.89
N VAL A 46 0.40 0.11 -0.61
CA VAL A 46 -0.48 -0.91 -0.03
C VAL A 46 -1.77 -0.23 0.40
N ALA A 47 -2.90 -0.66 -0.13
CA ALA A 47 -4.22 -0.17 0.21
C ALA A 47 -5.04 -1.31 0.83
N VAL A 48 -5.57 -1.09 2.04
CA VAL A 48 -6.39 -2.07 2.77
C VAL A 48 -7.79 -1.51 2.96
N CYS A 49 -8.80 -2.19 2.41
CA CYS A 49 -10.21 -1.81 2.60
C CYS A 49 -10.59 -1.96 4.07
N ARG A 50 -11.17 -0.92 4.68
CA ARG A 50 -11.62 -0.98 6.07
C ARG A 50 -12.95 -1.71 6.26
N ASP A 51 -13.74 -1.85 5.20
CA ASP A 51 -15.02 -2.59 5.23
C ASP A 51 -14.82 -4.10 5.15
N CYS A 52 -14.06 -4.59 4.16
CA CYS A 52 -13.90 -6.03 3.92
C CYS A 52 -12.51 -6.59 4.23
N GLY A 53 -11.50 -5.73 4.43
CA GLY A 53 -10.13 -6.15 4.68
C GLY A 53 -9.31 -6.52 3.44
N ALA A 54 -9.85 -6.34 2.22
CA ALA A 54 -9.10 -6.62 0.99
C ALA A 54 -7.85 -5.75 0.88
N GLU A 55 -6.69 -6.37 0.65
CA GLU A 55 -5.40 -5.69 0.48
C GLU A 55 -4.98 -5.68 -1.00
N THR A 56 -4.57 -4.52 -1.48
CA THR A 56 -4.00 -4.34 -2.83
C THR A 56 -2.63 -3.72 -2.71
N SER A 57 -1.62 -4.35 -3.32
CA SER A 57 -0.25 -3.83 -3.39
C SER A 57 0.13 -3.44 -4.82
N THR A 58 0.42 -2.17 -5.05
CA THR A 58 0.84 -1.66 -6.35
C THR A 58 2.23 -1.07 -6.25
N ARG A 59 3.16 -1.50 -7.11
CA ARG A 59 4.50 -0.90 -7.19
C ARG A 59 4.36 0.53 -7.70
N VAL A 60 4.94 1.48 -6.98
CA VAL A 60 4.98 2.89 -7.39
C VAL A 60 6.31 3.11 -8.09
N SER A 61 6.28 3.31 -9.41
CA SER A 61 7.50 3.44 -10.22
C SER A 61 8.07 4.86 -10.31
N GLN A 62 7.37 5.87 -9.77
CA GLN A 62 7.79 7.26 -9.86
C GLN A 62 7.21 8.03 -8.66
N LEU A 63 8.06 8.74 -7.92
CA LEU A 63 7.67 9.98 -7.25
C LEU A 63 7.87 11.12 -8.23
#